data_AF-A0A7W0ZYQ8-F1
#
_entry.id   AF-A0A7W0ZYQ8-F1
#
_cell.length_a   1.000
_cell.length_b   1.000
_cell.length_c   1.000
_cell.angle_alpha   90.00
_cell.angle_beta   90.00
_cell.angle_gamma   90.00
#
_symmetry.space_group_name_H-M   'P 1'
#
loop_
_entity.id
_entity.type
_entity.pdbx_description
1 polymer ?
#
loop_
_entity_poly.entity_id
_entity_poly.type
_entity_poly.pdbx_seq_one_letter_code
_entity_poly.pdbx_strand_id
1 'polypeptide(L)'
;MRFVLVLLVWISGCAKDIHARYPAAPDEPTSSVVLLLSQPASDVNVAINGILVVEDAHTGRIVINNAPTGNVDIVMTANGGDKAMRVWLSSDHATTIPLGVPDASSGFLKSLFGTLVTIVAYSLLH
;
A
#
# COMPACT_ATOMS: atom_id res chain seq x y z
N MET A 1 -8.85 2.83 35.71
CA MET A 1 -9.37 2.27 34.44
C MET A 1 -9.36 3.24 33.26
N ARG A 2 -9.43 4.57 33.48
CA ARG A 2 -9.46 5.58 32.41
C ARG A 2 -8.10 5.84 31.70
N PHE A 3 -6.99 5.47 32.35
CA PHE A 3 -5.63 5.65 31.83
C PHE A 3 -5.14 4.51 30.91
N VAL A 4 -5.79 3.35 30.90
CA VAL A 4 -5.37 2.20 30.07
C VAL A 4 -5.79 2.39 28.61
N LEU A 5 -6.87 3.12 28.35
CA LEU A 5 -7.43 3.31 27.00
C LEU A 5 -6.65 4.34 26.17
N VAL A 6 -5.91 5.25 26.82
CA VAL A 6 -5.07 6.26 26.13
C VAL A 6 -3.74 5.66 25.65
N LEU A 7 -3.26 4.59 26.27
CA LEU A 7 -1.99 3.95 25.90
C LEU A 7 -2.11 3.05 24.65
N LEU A 8 -3.31 2.52 24.36
CA LEU A 8 -3.55 1.62 23.22
C LEU A 8 -3.62 2.35 21.85
N VAL A 9 -3.75 3.68 21.84
CA VAL A 9 -3.85 4.48 20.60
C VAL A 9 -2.48 4.76 19.97
N TRP A 10 -1.37 4.51 20.68
CA TRP A 10 -0.01 4.89 20.25
C TRP A 10 0.74 3.81 19.46
N ILE A 11 0.12 2.68 19.12
CA ILE A 11 0.70 1.66 18.23
C ILE A 11 0.26 1.88 16.78
N SER A 12 -0.12 3.11 16.41
CA SER A 12 -0.30 3.48 15.00
C SER A 12 1.07 3.37 14.31
N GLY A 13 1.34 2.20 13.73
CA GLY A 13 2.60 1.88 13.09
C GLY A 13 2.89 2.90 12.02
N CYS A 14 4.00 3.64 12.17
CA CYS A 14 4.49 4.51 11.12
C CYS A 14 4.69 3.68 9.84
N ALA A 15 4.31 4.24 8.71
CA ALA A 15 4.62 3.68 7.41
C ALA A 15 6.13 3.46 7.31
N LYS A 16 6.54 2.22 7.04
CA LYS A 16 7.95 1.84 6.92
C LYS A 16 8.22 1.31 5.52
N ASP A 17 9.41 1.55 5.00
CA ASP A 17 9.83 0.97 3.74
C ASP A 17 9.86 -0.56 3.85
N ILE A 18 9.27 -1.24 2.87
CA ILE A 18 9.22 -2.68 2.82
C ILE A 18 10.28 -3.18 1.85
N HIS A 19 11.08 -4.14 2.31
CA HIS A 19 12.02 -4.86 1.47
C HIS A 19 11.58 -6.33 1.38
N ALA A 20 11.21 -6.76 0.18
CA ALA A 20 10.84 -8.13 -0.11
C ALA A 20 11.87 -8.76 -1.06
N ARG A 21 11.86 -10.10 -1.10
CA ARG A 21 12.67 -10.88 -2.02
C ARG A 21 11.75 -11.85 -2.75
N TYR A 22 11.77 -11.79 -4.08
CA TYR A 22 11.07 -12.75 -4.92
C TYR A 22 11.87 -14.07 -4.97
N PRO A 23 11.20 -15.23 -4.86
CA PRO A 23 11.86 -16.54 -4.85
C PRO A 23 12.22 -17.02 -6.27
N ALA A 24 13.04 -16.27 -7.00
CA ALA A 24 13.54 -16.70 -8.32
C ALA A 24 14.51 -17.88 -8.22
N ALA A 25 14.63 -18.64 -9.30
CA ALA A 25 15.61 -19.71 -9.39
C ALA A 25 17.06 -19.14 -9.40
N PRO A 26 18.07 -19.88 -8.89
CA PRO A 26 19.44 -19.37 -8.75
C PRO A 26 20.10 -18.89 -10.05
N ASP A 27 19.73 -19.49 -11.19
CA ASP A 27 20.33 -19.21 -12.50
C ASP A 27 19.46 -18.30 -13.39
N GLU A 28 18.38 -17.76 -12.83
CA GLU A 28 17.46 -16.88 -13.57
C GLU A 28 17.97 -15.42 -13.55
N PRO A 29 17.95 -14.71 -14.70
CA PRO A 29 18.30 -13.30 -14.74
C PRO A 29 17.27 -12.49 -13.96
N THR A 30 17.73 -11.78 -12.92
CA THR A 30 16.86 -11.05 -12.00
C THR A 30 17.15 -9.54 -11.97
N SER A 31 16.18 -8.79 -11.46
CA SER A 31 16.21 -7.33 -11.33
C SER A 31 15.58 -6.90 -10.00
N SER A 32 15.62 -5.60 -9.71
CA SER A 32 14.99 -4.97 -8.57
C SER A 32 13.83 -4.09 -9.02
N VAL A 33 12.69 -4.19 -8.33
CA VAL A 33 11.50 -3.38 -8.58
C VAL A 33 11.25 -2.51 -7.37
N VAL A 34 11.02 -1.21 -7.60
CA VAL A 34 10.61 -0.27 -6.56
C VAL A 34 9.19 0.20 -6.87
N LEU A 35 8.25 -0.12 -5.99
CA LEU A 35 6.89 0.43 -6.05
C LEU A 35 6.84 1.62 -5.10
N LEU A 36 6.60 2.80 -5.65
CA LEU A 36 6.52 4.05 -4.90
C LEU A 36 5.07 4.52 -4.85
N LEU A 37 4.48 4.52 -3.68
CA LEU A 37 3.09 4.93 -3.49
C LEU A 37 3.03 6.44 -3.29
N SER A 38 2.01 7.09 -3.86
CA SER A 38 1.82 8.54 -3.79
C SER A 38 1.67 9.05 -2.35
N GLN A 39 1.25 8.18 -1.45
CA GLN A 39 1.14 8.39 0.00
C GLN A 39 1.23 7.03 0.71
N PRO A 40 1.53 7.00 2.02
CA PRO A 40 1.41 5.78 2.79
C PRO A 40 0.06 5.09 2.63
N ALA A 41 0.08 3.77 2.40
CA ALA A 41 -1.09 2.92 2.29
C ALA A 41 -1.03 1.78 3.30
N SER A 42 -2.20 1.32 3.73
CA SER A 42 -2.43 0.12 4.53
C SER A 42 -2.95 -1.03 3.66
N ASP A 43 -2.97 -2.23 4.23
CA ASP A 43 -3.47 -3.45 3.60
C ASP A 43 -2.81 -3.72 2.24
N VAL A 44 -1.50 -3.40 2.16
CA VAL A 44 -0.74 -3.49 0.93
C VAL A 44 -0.33 -4.94 0.68
N ASN A 45 -0.87 -5.51 -0.39
CA ASN A 45 -0.45 -6.81 -0.92
C ASN A 45 0.17 -6.62 -2.29
N VAL A 46 1.24 -7.35 -2.58
CA VAL A 46 1.88 -7.34 -3.90
C VAL A 46 2.17 -8.77 -4.33
N ALA A 47 1.75 -9.11 -5.54
CA ALA A 47 2.09 -10.35 -6.21
C ALA A 47 2.83 -10.07 -7.52
N ILE A 48 3.84 -10.89 -7.81
CA ILE A 48 4.61 -10.89 -9.05
C ILE A 48 4.39 -12.21 -9.75
N ASN A 49 3.92 -12.20 -10.99
CA ASN A 49 3.60 -13.41 -11.77
C ASN A 49 2.73 -14.42 -10.99
N GLY A 50 1.82 -13.92 -10.16
CA GLY A 50 0.94 -14.74 -9.32
C GLY A 50 1.53 -15.20 -7.97
N ILE A 51 2.80 -14.88 -7.68
CA ILE A 51 3.44 -15.18 -6.39
C ILE A 51 3.32 -13.98 -5.46
N LEU A 52 2.66 -14.16 -4.31
CA LEU A 52 2.56 -13.15 -3.26
C LEU A 52 3.94 -12.91 -2.63
N VAL A 53 4.43 -11.67 -2.67
CA VAL A 53 5.74 -11.26 -2.15
C VAL A 53 5.67 -10.25 -1.02
N VAL A 54 4.55 -9.51 -0.91
CA VAL A 54 4.25 -8.60 0.19
C VAL A 54 2.81 -8.85 0.61
N GLU A 55 2.59 -8.95 1.92
CA GLU A 55 1.29 -9.20 2.52
C GLU A 55 1.04 -8.22 3.66
N ASP A 56 -0.17 -7.67 3.72
CA ASP A 56 -0.71 -6.83 4.79
C ASP A 56 0.24 -5.73 5.30
N ALA A 57 0.89 -5.03 4.37
CA ALA A 57 1.87 -4.02 4.72
C ALA A 57 1.26 -2.62 4.89
N HIS A 58 1.82 -1.84 5.82
CA HIS A 58 1.62 -0.39 5.91
C HIS A 58 2.88 0.36 5.47
N THR A 59 2.87 0.95 4.27
CA THR A 59 4.07 1.49 3.63
C THR A 59 3.78 2.54 2.56
N GLY A 60 4.76 3.39 2.27
CA GLY A 60 4.79 4.25 1.08
C GLY A 60 5.75 3.78 -0.01
N ARG A 61 6.62 2.79 0.28
CA ARG A 61 7.67 2.34 -0.63
C ARG A 61 7.97 0.86 -0.43
N ILE A 62 7.99 0.13 -1.53
CA ILE A 62 8.27 -1.30 -1.54
C ILE A 62 9.44 -1.54 -2.49
N VAL A 63 10.46 -2.25 -2.02
CA VAL A 63 11.61 -2.68 -2.81
C VAL A 63 11.60 -4.20 -2.89
N ILE A 64 11.37 -4.73 -4.08
CA ILE A 64 11.32 -6.16 -4.34
C ILE A 64 12.60 -6.55 -5.07
N ASN A 65 13.45 -7.30 -4.40
CA ASN A 65 14.69 -7.79 -4.97
C ASN A 65 14.48 -9.15 -5.62
N ASN A 66 15.36 -9.50 -6.55
CA ASN A 66 15.40 -10.82 -7.19
C ASN A 66 14.13 -11.12 -8.04
N ALA A 67 13.47 -10.09 -8.58
CA ALA A 67 12.34 -10.26 -9.48
C ALA A 67 12.82 -10.73 -10.86
N PRO A 68 12.06 -11.56 -11.59
CA PRO A 68 12.47 -12.06 -12.90
C PRO A 68 12.57 -10.91 -13.92
N THR A 69 13.52 -10.99 -14.85
CA THR A 69 13.60 -10.01 -15.95
C THR A 69 12.62 -10.33 -17.08
N GLY A 70 12.38 -9.36 -17.97
CA GLY A 70 11.43 -9.48 -19.07
C GLY A 70 10.02 -8.98 -18.73
N ASN A 71 9.00 -9.54 -19.38
CA ASN A 71 7.61 -9.14 -19.12
C ASN A 71 7.11 -9.77 -17.82
N VAL A 72 6.78 -8.91 -16.85
CA VAL A 72 6.33 -9.32 -15.52
C VAL A 72 4.97 -8.73 -15.23
N ASP A 73 4.08 -9.56 -14.71
CA ASP A 73 2.78 -9.16 -14.21
C ASP A 73 2.88 -8.81 -12.73
N ILE A 74 2.56 -7.55 -12.41
CA ILE A 74 2.52 -7.05 -11.03
C ILE A 74 1.06 -6.76 -10.70
N VAL A 75 0.57 -7.43 -9.67
CA VAL A 75 -0.75 -7.20 -9.09
C VAL A 75 -0.57 -6.68 -7.68
N MET A 76 -1.27 -5.60 -7.35
CA MET A 76 -1.17 -4.92 -6.08
C MET A 76 -2.56 -4.55 -5.56
N THR A 77 -2.76 -4.71 -4.26
CA THR A 77 -3.90 -4.12 -3.54
C THR A 77 -3.35 -3.12 -2.53
N ALA A 78 -4.04 -1.99 -2.34
CA ALA A 78 -3.68 -0.98 -1.34
C ALA A 78 -4.91 -0.16 -0.97
N ASN A 79 -5.16 0.03 0.34
CA ASN A 79 -6.33 0.78 0.83
C ASN A 79 -7.66 0.29 0.21
N GLY A 80 -7.80 -1.01 -0.01
CA GLY A 80 -8.97 -1.62 -0.67
C GLY A 80 -9.12 -1.35 -2.17
N GLY A 81 -8.12 -0.74 -2.82
CA GLY A 81 -8.07 -0.55 -4.26
C GLY A 81 -7.09 -1.50 -4.93
N ASP A 82 -7.47 -2.03 -6.10
CA ASP A 82 -6.67 -2.99 -6.85
C ASP A 82 -5.98 -2.33 -8.06
N LYS A 83 -4.77 -2.79 -8.38
CA LYS A 83 -4.02 -2.44 -9.58
C LYS A 83 -3.35 -3.67 -10.15
N ALA A 84 -3.47 -3.85 -11.45
CA ALA A 84 -2.71 -4.84 -12.20
C ALA A 84 -1.99 -4.13 -13.35
N MET A 85 -0.73 -4.50 -13.57
CA MET A 85 0.09 -3.93 -14.63
C MET A 85 1.09 -4.96 -15.15
N ARG A 86 1.43 -4.84 -16.42
CA ARG A 86 2.53 -5.58 -17.04
C ARG A 86 3.69 -4.64 -17.29
N VAL A 87 4.87 -4.99 -16.80
CA VAL A 87 6.07 -4.15 -16.87
C VAL A 87 7.22 -4.95 -17.45
N TRP A 88 8.00 -4.32 -18.32
CA TRP A 88 9.26 -4.88 -18.81
C TRP A 88 10.39 -4.54 -17.83
N LEU A 89 10.99 -5.56 -17.20
CA LEU A 89 12.11 -5.40 -16.27
C LEU A 89 13.44 -5.71 -16.96
N SER A 90 14.35 -4.74 -16.98
CA SER A 90 15.73 -4.94 -17.43
C SER A 90 16.61 -5.44 -16.29
N SER A 91 17.64 -6.23 -16.61
CA SER A 91 18.70 -6.65 -15.68
C SER A 91 19.61 -5.50 -15.22
N ASP A 92 19.64 -4.41 -15.98
CA ASP A 92 20.75 -3.44 -15.89
C ASP A 92 20.50 -2.35 -14.84
N HIS A 93 19.24 -2.14 -14.46
CA HIS A 93 18.84 -1.12 -13.51
C HIS A 93 17.56 -1.50 -12.77
N ALA A 94 17.39 -0.93 -11.58
CA ALA A 94 16.14 -1.06 -10.83
C ALA A 94 15.01 -0.29 -11.54
N THR A 95 13.85 -0.93 -11.69
CA THR A 95 12.67 -0.29 -12.28
C THR A 95 11.82 0.33 -11.18
N THR A 96 11.59 1.65 -11.24
CA THR A 96 10.74 2.37 -10.27
C THR A 96 9.38 2.68 -10.88
N ILE A 97 8.31 2.29 -10.19
CA ILE A 97 6.93 2.44 -10.64
C ILE A 97 6.18 3.33 -9.63
N PRO A 98 5.82 4.57 -10.01
CA PRO A 98 4.98 5.43 -9.17
C PRO A 98 3.50 5.01 -9.27
N LEU A 99 2.84 4.88 -8.12
CA LEU A 99 1.47 4.38 -8.02
C LEU A 99 0.60 5.33 -7.17
N GLY A 100 -0.50 5.80 -7.75
CA GLY A 100 -1.53 6.54 -7.01
C GLY A 100 -2.42 5.58 -6.21
N VAL A 101 -2.45 5.70 -4.89
CA VAL A 101 -3.29 4.85 -4.01
C VAL A 101 -4.53 5.62 -3.53
N PRO A 102 -5.68 4.96 -3.34
CA PRO A 102 -6.86 5.61 -2.76
C PRO A 102 -6.55 6.17 -1.37
N ASP A 103 -7.12 7.33 -1.05
CA ASP A 103 -7.04 7.88 0.30
C ASP A 103 -8.12 7.26 1.19
N ALA A 104 -7.71 6.34 2.07
CA ALA A 104 -8.62 5.70 3.03
C ALA A 104 -9.18 6.68 4.08
N SER A 105 -8.49 7.80 4.35
CA SER A 105 -8.79 8.67 5.49
C SER A 105 -9.84 9.75 5.19
N SER A 106 -9.81 10.34 3.99
CA SER A 106 -10.68 11.49 3.72
C SER A 106 -12.15 11.14 3.53
N GLY A 107 -12.48 9.93 3.06
CA GLY A 107 -13.88 9.52 2.84
C GLY A 107 -14.68 9.42 4.14
N PHE A 108 -14.14 8.68 5.12
CA PHE A 108 -14.80 8.48 6.41
C PHE A 108 -14.94 9.80 7.19
N LEU A 109 -13.86 10.58 7.32
CA LEU A 109 -13.90 11.85 8.05
C LEU A 109 -14.88 12.84 7.41
N LYS A 110 -14.87 12.98 6.08
CA LYS A 110 -15.85 13.84 5.38
C LYS A 110 -17.29 13.39 5.64
N SER A 111 -17.55 12.08 5.63
CA SER A 111 -18.88 11.55 5.92
C SER A 111 -19.31 11.83 7.37
N LEU A 112 -18.39 11.65 8.33
CA LEU A 112 -18.64 11.88 9.75
C LEU A 112 -18.92 13.37 10.03
N PHE A 113 -18.08 14.26 9.52
CA PHE A 113 -18.28 15.71 9.62
C PHE A 113 -19.58 16.14 8.94
N GLY A 114 -19.88 15.59 7.76
CA GLY A 114 -21.15 15.83 7.07
C GLY A 114 -22.35 15.46 7.95
N THR A 115 -22.38 14.24 8.50
CA THR A 115 -23.46 13.81 9.39
C THR A 115 -23.58 14.65 10.66
N LEU A 116 -22.47 15.01 11.30
CA LEU A 116 -22.47 15.87 12.48
C LEU A 116 -23.03 17.26 12.18
N VAL A 117 -22.63 17.87 11.06
CA VAL A 117 -23.15 19.18 10.63
C VAL A 117 -24.65 19.09 10.35
N THR A 118 -25.12 18.03 9.68
CA THR A 118 -26.55 17.84 9.44
C THR A 118 -27.35 17.68 10.73
N ILE A 119 -26.85 16.92 11.71
CA ILE A 119 -27.51 16.75 13.01
C ILE A 119 -27.58 18.09 13.76
N VAL A 120 -26.48 18.84 13.81
CA VAL A 120 -26.43 20.16 14.47
C VAL A 120 -27.40 21.13 13.79
N ALA A 121 -27.39 21.20 12.46
CA ALA A 121 -28.31 22.06 11.72
C ALA A 121 -29.77 21.69 11.96
N TYR A 122 -30.09 20.39 11.99
CA TYR A 122 -31.45 19.91 12.28
C TYR A 122 -31.90 20.30 13.70
N SER A 123 -31.02 20.18 14.70
CA SER A 123 -31.28 20.54 16.11
C SER A 123 -31.36 22.04 16.39
N LEU A 124 -30.90 22.88 15.47
CA LEU A 124 -31.02 24.34 15.56
C LEU A 124 -32.28 24.86 14.86
N LEU A 125 -32.86 24.05 13.96
CA LEU A 125 -34.05 24.37 13.18
C LEU A 125 -35.35 23.79 13.80
N HIS A 126 -35.23 22.95 14.83
CA HIS A 126 -36.33 22.37 15.62
C HIS A 126 -36.05 22.55 17.11
#